data_AF-A0A1I3FMP9-F1
#
_entry.id   AF-A0A1I3FMP9-F1
#
_cell.length_a   1.000
_cell.length_b   1.000
_cell.length_c   1.000
_cell.angle_alpha   90.00
_cell.angle_beta   90.00
_cell.angle_gamma   90.00
#
_symmetry.space_group_name_H-M   'P 1'
#
loop_
_entity.id
_entity.type
_entity.pdbx_description
1 polymer ?
#
loop_
_entity_poly.entity_id
_entity_poly.type
_entity_poly.pdbx_seq_one_letter_code
_entity_poly.pdbx_strand_id
1 'polypeptide(L)'
;MQSAPTEPSGEGLARQYCGMCHRYPAPALLDKKTWVNNVLPNMGWRLGIRQPGEDPYNGMDTAEQAVLRSMNVYPDNPVITPEAWKKIVDYYEQEASVKPTPQPTHPPIDRTLDLFGINPLYVEEKLIPQTTLLKFDRNTNQLFMGDASNFLYVLDHRFTFQSAWQLESPAVDIDFPKQQPPRLLTIGTIHPSGLAWGRFLTFDTTGSTPPSRLINIPNLPRPVEFSVADLNGDDREDLIVCGFGHYTGKLSWYDNFQSDQEHVLSLLPGTLNAQIEDFNRDGKPDIMALTGQALEGISIFYNQGNGQFEEKRILNFHPAFGSSYFELADFNGDGHADILLTNGDNWDYSRIDKSFHGVRIYFNDGNDNFNEAWFFPLHGASKAIARDFDNDGDLDIAAIAFYSSENEPGNGFMYFSNEGSLDFKPHSFPSAATGKWLCMEVADFDHDGDEDIVLGAYIHNLAELNQFFRQQTTQYPHLLVLTNRSEKISPH
;
A
#
# COMPACT_ATOMS: atom_id res chain seq x y z
N MET A 1 -10.33 43.37 -35.96
CA MET A 1 -9.45 43.27 -34.78
C MET A 1 -9.59 41.86 -34.24
N GLN A 2 -8.67 40.96 -34.57
CA GLN A 2 -8.56 39.70 -33.85
C GLN A 2 -8.08 40.06 -32.44
N SER A 3 -8.86 39.72 -31.42
CA SER A 3 -8.43 39.84 -30.02
C SER A 3 -7.11 39.07 -29.88
N ALA A 4 -6.05 39.75 -29.44
CA ALA A 4 -4.83 39.07 -29.02
C ALA A 4 -5.21 37.98 -28.02
N PRO A 5 -4.65 36.76 -28.11
CA PRO A 5 -4.94 35.72 -27.13
C PRO A 5 -4.60 36.26 -25.74
N THR A 6 -5.59 36.30 -24.86
CA THR A 6 -5.41 36.68 -23.45
C THR A 6 -4.34 35.77 -22.87
N GLU A 7 -3.29 36.36 -22.29
CA GLU A 7 -2.25 35.57 -21.64
C GLU A 7 -2.87 34.62 -20.61
N PRO A 8 -2.46 33.34 -20.58
CA PRO A 8 -3.06 32.38 -19.67
C PRO A 8 -2.75 32.76 -18.21
N SER A 9 -3.76 32.61 -17.35
CA SER A 9 -3.65 32.82 -15.90
C SER A 9 -2.76 31.75 -15.25
N GLY A 10 -2.32 32.00 -14.02
CA GLY A 10 -1.58 31.01 -13.23
C GLY A 10 -2.37 29.70 -13.05
N GLU A 11 -3.67 29.78 -12.79
CA GLU A 11 -4.57 28.61 -12.75
C GLU A 11 -4.62 27.88 -14.10
N GLY A 12 -4.81 28.62 -15.21
CA GLY A 12 -4.90 28.03 -16.54
C GLY A 12 -3.61 27.29 -16.92
N LEU A 13 -2.47 27.89 -16.61
CA LEU A 13 -1.16 27.26 -16.76
C LEU A 13 -0.99 26.05 -15.83
N ALA A 14 -1.45 26.12 -14.58
CA ALA A 14 -1.38 24.99 -13.66
C ALA A 14 -2.24 23.82 -14.13
N ARG A 15 -3.45 24.06 -14.65
CA ARG A 15 -4.29 23.01 -15.24
C ARG A 15 -3.64 22.38 -16.48
N GLN A 16 -3.01 23.21 -17.31
CA GLN A 16 -2.30 22.74 -18.49
C GLN A 16 -1.07 21.91 -18.12
N TYR A 17 -0.17 22.42 -17.27
CA TYR A 17 1.13 21.80 -17.04
C TYR A 17 1.13 20.81 -15.87
N CYS A 18 0.40 21.08 -14.80
CA CYS A 18 0.32 20.21 -13.63
C CYS A 18 -0.78 19.13 -13.76
N GLY A 19 -1.69 19.28 -14.73
CA GLY A 19 -2.74 18.30 -15.05
C GLY A 19 -2.43 17.39 -16.24
N MET A 20 -1.23 17.49 -16.84
CA MET A 20 -0.85 16.68 -18.01
C MET A 20 -0.59 15.21 -17.67
N CYS A 21 0.04 14.95 -16.52
CA CYS A 21 0.50 13.60 -16.17
C CYS A 21 -0.50 12.86 -15.27
N HIS A 22 -1.30 13.59 -14.50
CA HIS A 22 -2.27 13.08 -13.54
C HIS A 22 -3.38 14.11 -13.31
N ARG A 23 -4.35 13.79 -12.46
CA ARG A 23 -5.42 14.72 -12.09
C ARG A 23 -4.84 16.04 -11.56
N TYR A 24 -5.41 17.17 -11.99
CA TYR A 24 -4.99 18.50 -11.57
C TYR A 24 -4.99 18.63 -10.03
N PRO A 25 -3.84 18.94 -9.39
CA PRO A 25 -3.78 19.03 -7.95
C PRO A 25 -4.17 20.44 -7.49
N ALA A 26 -5.36 20.60 -6.92
CA ALA A 26 -5.85 21.92 -6.50
C ALA A 26 -5.03 22.50 -5.33
N PRO A 27 -4.86 23.84 -5.23
CA PRO A 27 -4.14 24.47 -4.12
C PRO A 27 -4.67 24.09 -2.73
N ALA A 28 -5.97 23.83 -2.62
CA ALA A 28 -6.62 23.46 -1.36
C ALA A 28 -6.20 22.08 -0.80
N LEU A 29 -5.49 21.25 -1.57
CA LEU A 29 -5.05 19.92 -1.12
C LEU A 29 -4.01 19.97 -0.01
N LEU A 30 -3.15 21.01 -0.01
CA LEU A 30 -2.02 21.13 0.91
C LEU A 30 -1.91 22.59 1.41
N ASP A 31 -1.21 22.78 2.52
CA ASP A 31 -0.89 24.13 2.97
C ASP A 31 0.15 24.81 2.08
N LYS A 32 0.17 26.14 2.12
CA LYS A 32 1.05 27.01 1.35
C LYS A 32 2.53 26.70 1.54
N LYS A 33 2.96 26.42 2.78
CA LYS A 33 4.37 26.14 3.07
C LYS A 33 4.79 24.84 2.39
N THR A 34 3.95 23.81 2.45
CA THR A 34 4.19 22.52 1.81
C THR A 34 4.23 22.64 0.29
N TRP A 35 3.30 23.40 -0.31
CA TRP A 35 3.33 23.71 -1.74
C TRP A 35 4.63 24.39 -2.16
N VAL A 36 4.96 25.53 -1.56
CA VAL A 36 6.05 26.40 -2.00
C VAL A 36 7.43 25.79 -1.72
N ASN A 37 7.60 25.11 -0.60
CA ASN A 37 8.92 24.65 -0.18
C ASN A 37 9.25 23.23 -0.62
N ASN A 38 8.25 22.40 -0.91
CA ASN A 38 8.48 20.97 -1.17
C ASN A 38 7.94 20.53 -2.54
N VAL A 39 6.65 20.75 -2.79
CA VAL A 39 5.98 20.18 -3.98
C VAL A 39 6.33 20.95 -5.26
N LEU A 40 6.18 22.28 -5.26
CA LEU A 40 6.48 23.12 -6.43
C LEU A 40 7.95 23.02 -6.87
N PRO A 41 8.96 23.01 -5.99
CA PRO A 41 10.35 22.79 -6.40
C PRO A 41 10.54 21.49 -7.19
N ASN A 42 9.99 20.37 -6.73
CA ASN A 42 10.09 19.10 -7.45
C ASN A 42 9.35 19.14 -8.79
N MET A 43 8.16 19.75 -8.83
CA MET A 43 7.42 19.96 -10.08
C MET A 43 8.19 20.85 -11.06
N GLY A 44 8.87 21.88 -10.56
CA GLY A 44 9.77 22.73 -11.34
C GLY A 44 10.85 21.89 -12.03
N TRP A 45 11.52 21.00 -11.29
CA TRP A 45 12.54 20.10 -11.86
C TRP A 45 11.98 19.21 -12.97
N ARG A 46 10.76 18.68 -12.81
CA ARG A 46 10.08 17.86 -13.83
C ARG A 46 9.71 18.64 -15.09
N LEU A 47 9.58 19.97 -14.97
CA LEU A 47 9.36 20.88 -16.08
C LEU A 47 10.67 21.52 -16.61
N GLY A 48 11.83 21.08 -16.10
CA GLY A 48 13.15 21.59 -16.46
C GLY A 48 13.49 22.97 -15.86
N ILE A 49 12.70 23.45 -14.90
CA ILE A 49 13.00 24.67 -14.14
C ILE A 49 13.83 24.32 -12.91
N ARG A 50 15.03 24.89 -12.80
CA ARG A 50 15.96 24.64 -11.67
C ARG A 50 16.48 25.95 -11.11
N GLN A 51 16.62 26.06 -9.79
CA GLN A 51 17.37 27.17 -9.20
C GLN A 51 18.88 26.95 -9.37
N PRO A 52 19.70 28.01 -9.39
CA PRO A 52 21.15 27.86 -9.46
C PRO A 52 21.70 26.98 -8.33
N GLY A 53 22.43 25.92 -8.69
CA GLY A 53 23.04 24.98 -7.74
C GLY A 53 22.15 23.80 -7.32
N GLU A 54 20.90 23.73 -7.79
CA GLU A 54 20.05 22.56 -7.59
C GLU A 54 20.40 21.45 -8.58
N ASP A 55 20.56 20.24 -8.06
CA ASP A 55 20.70 19.03 -8.85
C ASP A 55 19.66 18.00 -8.34
N PRO A 56 18.63 17.67 -9.14
CA PRO A 56 17.59 16.72 -8.73
C PRO A 56 18.13 15.28 -8.60
N TYR A 57 19.35 15.02 -9.06
CA TYR A 57 20.04 13.73 -8.96
C TYR A 57 20.97 13.64 -7.73
N ASN A 58 21.12 14.73 -6.97
CA ASN A 58 22.06 14.78 -5.86
C ASN A 58 21.71 13.74 -4.78
N GLY A 59 22.72 12.98 -4.33
CA GLY A 59 22.55 11.91 -3.34
C GLY A 59 22.01 10.58 -3.88
N MET A 60 21.71 10.48 -5.18
CA MET A 60 21.29 9.22 -5.82
C MET A 60 22.50 8.40 -6.29
N ASP A 61 22.36 7.07 -6.24
CA ASP A 61 23.31 6.13 -6.83
C ASP A 61 23.47 6.35 -8.35
N THR A 62 24.65 6.08 -8.91
CA THR A 62 24.93 6.33 -10.33
C THR A 62 24.05 5.50 -11.28
N ALA A 63 23.66 4.29 -10.88
CA ALA A 63 22.73 3.47 -11.64
C ALA A 63 21.32 4.05 -11.61
N GLU A 64 20.86 4.54 -10.46
CA GLU A 64 19.58 5.25 -10.33
C GLU A 64 19.56 6.49 -11.22
N GLN A 65 20.64 7.30 -11.19
CA GLN A 65 20.75 8.48 -12.04
C GLN A 65 20.68 8.13 -13.53
N ALA A 66 21.34 7.04 -13.95
CA ALA A 66 21.31 6.59 -15.33
C ALA A 66 19.90 6.21 -15.78
N VAL A 67 19.13 5.53 -14.93
CA VAL A 67 17.72 5.19 -15.18
C VAL A 67 16.87 6.45 -15.28
N LEU A 68 16.97 7.38 -14.33
CA LEU A 68 16.13 8.59 -14.35
C LEU A 68 16.46 9.50 -15.54
N ARG A 69 17.72 9.57 -15.97
CA ARG A 69 18.15 10.32 -17.15
C ARG A 69 17.65 9.68 -18.45
N SER A 70 17.67 8.35 -18.57
CA SER A 70 17.18 7.67 -19.78
C SER A 70 15.68 7.87 -19.98
N MET A 71 14.94 8.04 -18.89
CA MET A 71 13.51 8.36 -18.86
C MET A 71 13.19 9.85 -19.02
N ASN A 72 14.21 10.72 -19.01
CA ASN A 72 14.04 12.17 -19.04
C ASN A 72 13.08 12.70 -17.94
N VAL A 73 13.14 12.11 -16.73
CA VAL A 73 12.29 12.50 -15.59
C VAL A 73 12.47 13.97 -15.22
N TYR A 74 13.73 14.45 -15.30
CA TYR A 74 14.08 15.84 -15.09
C TYR A 74 14.74 16.39 -16.36
N PRO A 75 13.97 17.01 -17.27
CA PRO A 75 14.49 17.55 -18.53
C PRO A 75 15.63 18.55 -18.30
N ASP A 76 16.62 18.54 -19.20
CA ASP A 76 17.71 19.54 -19.18
C ASP A 76 17.29 20.88 -19.82
N ASN A 77 16.28 20.85 -20.69
CA ASN A 77 15.70 22.05 -21.29
C ASN A 77 14.29 22.29 -20.70
N PRO A 78 13.98 23.52 -20.24
CA PRO A 78 12.65 23.84 -19.74
C PRO A 78 11.56 23.60 -20.78
N VAL A 79 10.47 22.95 -20.38
CA VAL A 79 9.24 22.79 -21.20
C VAL A 79 8.22 23.90 -20.98
N ILE A 80 8.54 24.81 -20.05
CA ILE A 80 7.76 26.00 -19.68
C ILE A 80 8.72 27.19 -19.54
N THR A 81 8.27 28.40 -19.90
CA THR A 81 9.05 29.62 -19.69
C THR A 81 9.11 29.98 -18.20
N PRO A 82 10.21 30.58 -17.69
CA PRO A 82 10.30 31.05 -16.31
C PRO A 82 9.16 31.96 -15.86
N GLU A 83 8.66 32.82 -16.76
CA GLU A 83 7.55 33.75 -16.48
C GLU A 83 6.23 33.01 -16.26
N ALA A 84 5.94 32.00 -17.10
CA ALA A 84 4.77 31.15 -16.94
C ALA A 84 4.87 30.27 -15.68
N TRP A 85 6.05 29.72 -15.37
CA TRP A 85 6.27 28.98 -14.14
C TRP A 85 6.04 29.87 -12.91
N LYS A 86 6.55 31.11 -12.92
CA LYS A 86 6.30 32.08 -11.85
C LYS A 86 4.80 32.33 -11.64
N LYS A 87 4.01 32.47 -12.71
CA LYS A 87 2.55 32.61 -12.59
C LYS A 87 1.88 31.41 -11.90
N ILE A 88 2.37 30.19 -12.14
CA ILE A 88 1.89 28.98 -11.45
C ILE A 88 2.23 29.07 -9.96
N VAL A 89 3.49 29.35 -9.62
CA VAL A 89 3.94 29.46 -8.22
C VAL A 89 3.14 30.54 -7.48
N ASP A 90 3.01 31.73 -8.06
CA ASP A 90 2.25 32.84 -7.47
C ASP A 90 0.79 32.47 -7.23
N TYR A 91 0.17 31.68 -8.12
CA TYR A 91 -1.20 31.18 -7.96
C TYR A 91 -1.34 30.23 -6.77
N TYR A 92 -0.49 29.20 -6.65
CA TYR A 92 -0.53 28.29 -5.50
C TYR A 92 -0.20 29.02 -4.19
N GLU A 93 0.76 29.94 -4.21
CA GLU A 93 1.11 30.74 -3.04
C GLU A 93 -0.05 31.64 -2.59
N GLN A 94 -0.87 32.15 -3.51
CA GLN A 94 -2.03 32.98 -3.17
C GLN A 94 -3.22 32.16 -2.67
N GLU A 95 -3.55 31.07 -3.37
CA GLU A 95 -4.78 30.30 -3.14
C GLU A 95 -4.66 29.21 -2.07
N ALA A 96 -3.45 28.68 -1.81
CA ALA A 96 -3.28 27.66 -0.78
C ALA A 96 -3.49 28.22 0.62
N SER A 97 -4.15 27.43 1.48
CA SER A 97 -4.39 27.78 2.86
C SER A 97 -3.09 27.87 3.66
N VAL A 98 -3.07 28.68 4.73
CA VAL A 98 -1.89 28.80 5.59
C VAL A 98 -1.64 27.54 6.42
N LYS A 99 -2.71 26.80 6.74
CA LYS A 99 -2.68 25.54 7.49
C LYS A 99 -3.42 24.46 6.71
N PRO A 100 -3.07 23.18 6.93
CA PRO A 100 -3.82 22.07 6.36
C PRO A 100 -5.28 22.13 6.81
N THR A 101 -6.19 21.70 5.94
CA THR A 101 -7.60 21.51 6.30
C THR A 101 -7.68 20.40 7.37
N PRO A 102 -8.42 20.60 8.47
CA PRO A 102 -8.66 19.53 9.45
C PRO A 102 -9.46 18.37 8.84
N GLN A 103 -9.27 17.16 9.37
CA GLN A 103 -10.15 16.04 9.07
C GLN A 103 -11.60 16.33 9.52
N PRO A 104 -12.60 15.72 8.86
CA PRO A 104 -13.97 15.78 9.36
C PRO A 104 -14.06 15.16 10.76
N THR A 105 -15.08 15.55 11.52
CA THR A 105 -15.35 14.97 12.83
C THR A 105 -15.82 13.52 12.69
N HIS A 106 -15.41 12.67 13.61
CA HIS A 106 -15.84 11.27 13.69
C HIS A 106 -16.40 10.96 15.09
N PRO A 107 -17.12 9.84 15.25
CA PRO A 107 -17.55 9.35 16.57
C PRO A 107 -16.36 9.19 17.53
N PRO A 108 -16.57 9.37 18.85
CA PRO A 108 -15.50 9.18 19.83
C PRO A 108 -14.96 7.75 19.76
N ILE A 109 -13.63 7.62 19.80
CA ILE A 109 -12.95 6.33 19.81
C ILE A 109 -13.00 5.77 21.23
N ASP A 110 -13.58 4.57 21.37
CA ASP A 110 -13.46 3.80 22.60
C ASP A 110 -12.01 3.32 22.75
N ARG A 111 -11.42 3.52 23.94
CA ARG A 111 -10.03 3.12 24.23
C ARG A 111 -9.95 1.76 24.93
N THR A 112 -11.03 0.99 24.85
CA THR A 112 -11.14 -0.40 25.28
C THR A 112 -11.42 -1.30 24.07
N LEU A 113 -10.84 -2.50 24.10
CA LEU A 113 -10.99 -3.52 23.08
C LEU A 113 -11.05 -4.89 23.77
N ASP A 114 -12.22 -5.23 24.30
CA ASP A 114 -12.40 -6.44 25.13
C ASP A 114 -12.44 -7.74 24.31
N LEU A 115 -12.80 -7.63 23.03
CA LEU A 115 -12.86 -8.75 22.08
C LEU A 115 -11.50 -9.45 21.94
N PHE A 116 -10.39 -8.70 22.02
CA PHE A 116 -9.06 -9.23 21.79
C PHE A 116 -8.19 -9.27 23.05
N GLY A 117 -7.47 -10.37 23.23
CA GLY A 117 -6.33 -10.48 24.13
C GLY A 117 -5.06 -9.93 23.49
N ILE A 118 -4.42 -8.98 24.17
CA ILE A 118 -3.26 -8.26 23.63
C ILE A 118 -1.95 -8.88 24.16
N ASN A 119 -1.07 -9.33 23.26
CA ASN A 119 0.23 -9.89 23.60
C ASN A 119 1.36 -9.33 22.72
N PRO A 120 2.22 -8.43 23.24
CA PRO A 120 3.39 -7.93 22.50
C PRO A 120 4.53 -8.95 22.48
N LEU A 121 5.18 -9.10 21.33
CA LEU A 121 6.32 -10.00 21.13
C LEU A 121 7.57 -9.23 20.70
N TYR A 122 8.72 -9.69 21.19
CA TYR A 122 10.02 -9.05 20.98
C TYR A 122 11.02 -10.08 20.44
N VAL A 123 11.87 -9.63 19.51
CA VAL A 123 13.01 -10.43 19.03
C VAL A 123 14.25 -9.97 19.82
N GLU A 124 14.73 -10.80 20.75
CA GLU A 124 15.74 -10.40 21.76
C GLU A 124 17.04 -9.83 21.16
N GLU A 125 17.47 -10.33 19.99
CA GLU A 125 18.72 -9.91 19.35
C GLU A 125 18.55 -8.66 18.45
N LYS A 126 17.34 -8.13 18.30
CA LYS A 126 17.05 -7.02 17.38
C LYS A 126 16.40 -5.86 18.12
N LEU A 127 17.06 -4.70 18.11
CA LEU A 127 16.58 -3.51 18.82
C LEU A 127 15.50 -2.73 18.06
N ILE A 128 15.55 -2.75 16.73
CA ILE A 128 14.69 -1.94 15.86
C ILE A 128 13.78 -2.88 15.06
N PRO A 129 12.47 -2.93 15.32
CA PRO A 129 11.53 -3.66 14.49
C PRO A 129 11.57 -3.17 13.04
N GLN A 130 11.69 -4.08 12.08
CA GLN A 130 11.67 -3.76 10.66
C GLN A 130 10.94 -4.84 9.85
N THR A 131 9.78 -5.26 10.36
CA THR A 131 8.95 -6.28 9.75
C THR A 131 8.45 -5.81 8.38
N THR A 132 8.71 -6.58 7.33
CA THR A 132 8.32 -6.26 5.94
C THR A 132 7.25 -7.18 5.37
N LEU A 133 6.99 -8.30 6.04
CA LEU A 133 6.02 -9.31 5.63
C LEU A 133 5.52 -10.04 6.88
N LEU A 134 4.23 -10.33 6.92
CA LEU A 134 3.62 -11.34 7.76
C LEU A 134 2.75 -12.22 6.88
N LYS A 135 2.96 -13.54 6.93
CA LYS A 135 2.12 -14.51 6.21
C LYS A 135 1.92 -15.80 6.99
N PHE A 136 0.68 -16.20 7.22
CA PHE A 136 0.37 -17.48 7.88
C PHE A 136 0.21 -18.62 6.87
N ASP A 137 0.99 -19.68 7.03
CA ASP A 137 0.83 -20.93 6.29
C ASP A 137 -0.13 -21.88 7.01
N ARG A 138 -1.37 -21.93 6.54
CA ARG A 138 -2.40 -22.85 7.06
C ARG A 138 -2.07 -24.33 6.83
N ASN A 139 -1.11 -24.67 5.96
CA ASN A 139 -0.72 -26.08 5.73
C ASN A 139 0.22 -26.59 6.83
N THR A 140 1.05 -25.72 7.39
CA THR A 140 2.09 -26.08 8.38
C THR A 140 1.85 -25.45 9.76
N ASN A 141 0.85 -24.56 9.87
CA ASN A 141 0.55 -23.76 11.06
C ASN A 141 1.76 -22.94 11.52
N GLN A 142 2.38 -22.25 10.56
CA GLN A 142 3.56 -21.43 10.76
C GLN A 142 3.31 -19.99 10.30
N LEU A 143 3.83 -19.03 11.04
CA LEU A 143 3.87 -17.62 10.66
C LEU A 143 5.25 -17.29 10.09
N PHE A 144 5.27 -16.79 8.86
CA PHE A 144 6.45 -16.26 8.20
C PHE A 144 6.52 -14.74 8.42
N MET A 145 7.66 -14.27 8.92
CA MET A 145 7.92 -12.87 9.19
C MET A 145 9.16 -12.41 8.42
N GLY A 146 8.95 -11.57 7.40
CA GLY A 146 10.05 -10.94 6.66
C GLY A 146 10.61 -9.73 7.40
N ASP A 147 11.88 -9.45 7.17
CA ASP A 147 12.59 -8.36 7.84
C ASP A 147 13.52 -7.59 6.88
N ALA A 148 13.58 -6.27 7.06
CA ALA A 148 14.39 -5.36 6.25
C ALA A 148 15.90 -5.62 6.26
N SER A 149 16.41 -6.39 7.22
CA SER A 149 17.80 -6.86 7.29
C SER A 149 18.03 -8.12 6.46
N ASN A 150 17.13 -8.42 5.51
CA ASN A 150 17.16 -9.57 4.62
C ASN A 150 17.06 -10.92 5.35
N PHE A 151 16.17 -10.99 6.35
CA PHE A 151 15.85 -12.24 7.02
C PHE A 151 14.38 -12.60 6.83
N LEU A 152 14.11 -13.90 6.75
CA LEU A 152 12.77 -14.47 6.85
C LEU A 152 12.74 -15.40 8.07
N TYR A 153 12.03 -14.97 9.10
CA TYR A 153 11.83 -15.73 10.32
C TYR A 153 10.59 -16.61 10.18
N VAL A 154 10.63 -17.81 10.77
CA VAL A 154 9.50 -18.74 10.85
C VAL A 154 9.19 -18.95 12.32
N LEU A 155 7.95 -18.66 12.69
CA LEU A 155 7.38 -18.89 14.01
C LEU A 155 6.32 -19.99 13.91
N ASP A 156 6.10 -20.74 14.99
CA ASP A 156 4.91 -21.61 15.06
C ASP A 156 3.63 -20.81 15.38
N HIS A 157 2.50 -21.50 15.37
CA HIS A 157 1.18 -20.97 15.76
C HIS A 157 1.11 -20.37 17.18
N ARG A 158 2.10 -20.62 18.05
CA ARG A 158 2.23 -20.00 19.38
C ARG A 158 3.27 -18.88 19.39
N PHE A 159 3.67 -18.42 18.21
CA PHE A 159 4.68 -17.40 17.98
C PHE A 159 6.07 -17.72 18.55
N THR A 160 6.38 -19.01 18.72
CA THR A 160 7.72 -19.45 19.15
C THR A 160 8.62 -19.58 17.94
N PHE A 161 9.84 -19.04 18.05
CA PHE A 161 10.84 -19.11 16.99
C PHE A 161 11.20 -20.55 16.59
N GLN A 162 11.16 -20.84 15.29
CA GLN A 162 11.51 -22.14 14.71
C GLN A 162 12.79 -22.06 13.87
N SER A 163 12.86 -21.11 12.93
CA SER A 163 14.02 -20.95 12.05
C SER A 163 14.13 -19.54 11.46
N ALA A 164 15.29 -19.21 10.89
CA ALA A 164 15.52 -17.98 10.16
C ALA A 164 16.34 -18.25 8.89
N TRP A 165 16.02 -17.54 7.82
CA TRP A 165 16.66 -17.68 6.51
C TRP A 165 17.20 -16.34 6.05
N GLN A 166 18.47 -16.29 5.69
CA GLN A 166 19.06 -15.09 5.08
C GLN A 166 18.68 -15.04 3.60
N LEU A 167 18.16 -13.89 3.18
CA LEU A 167 17.73 -13.60 1.82
C LEU A 167 18.70 -12.63 1.15
N GLU A 168 18.57 -12.46 -0.17
CA GLU A 168 19.34 -11.46 -0.92
C GLU A 168 18.78 -10.04 -0.75
N SER A 169 17.47 -9.94 -0.51
CA SER A 169 16.75 -8.70 -0.25
C SER A 169 15.48 -9.00 0.57
N PRO A 170 14.83 -7.99 1.17
CA PRO A 170 13.71 -8.21 2.08
C PRO A 170 12.53 -8.89 1.39
N ALA A 171 11.94 -9.87 2.09
CA ALA A 171 10.69 -10.50 1.66
C ALA A 171 9.52 -9.54 1.87
N VAL A 172 8.62 -9.48 0.88
CA VAL A 172 7.43 -8.62 0.91
C VAL A 172 6.14 -9.36 0.65
N ASP A 173 6.20 -10.55 0.05
CA ASP A 173 5.05 -11.44 -0.08
C ASP A 173 5.50 -12.90 -0.23
N ILE A 174 4.64 -13.83 0.17
CA ILE A 174 4.87 -15.28 0.09
C ILE A 174 3.54 -16.02 0.01
N ASP A 175 3.50 -17.15 -0.69
CA ASP A 175 2.37 -18.07 -0.66
C ASP A 175 2.77 -19.54 -0.54
N PHE A 176 1.77 -20.40 -0.32
CA PHE A 176 1.94 -21.79 0.09
C PHE A 176 1.07 -22.73 -0.76
N PRO A 177 1.43 -22.96 -2.05
CA PRO A 177 0.70 -23.88 -2.90
C PRO A 177 0.71 -25.31 -2.34
N LYS A 178 -0.44 -26.01 -2.43
CA LYS A 178 -0.57 -27.37 -1.89
C LYS A 178 0.45 -28.31 -2.53
N GLN A 179 1.16 -29.07 -1.69
CA GLN A 179 2.15 -30.07 -2.11
C GLN A 179 3.28 -29.52 -3.00
N GLN A 180 3.51 -28.20 -2.96
CA GLN A 180 4.57 -27.52 -3.67
C GLN A 180 5.35 -26.66 -2.66
N PRO A 181 6.63 -26.33 -2.93
CA PRO A 181 7.35 -25.44 -2.05
C PRO A 181 6.76 -24.02 -2.07
N PRO A 182 6.93 -23.23 -1.00
CA PRO A 182 6.51 -21.84 -0.96
C PRO A 182 7.07 -21.02 -2.13
N ARG A 183 6.33 -19.99 -2.56
CA ARG A 183 6.81 -19.03 -3.57
C ARG A 183 6.99 -17.68 -2.89
N LEU A 184 8.17 -17.08 -3.05
CA LEU A 184 8.62 -15.90 -2.31
C LEU A 184 8.86 -14.74 -3.26
N LEU A 185 8.38 -13.55 -2.88
CA LEU A 185 8.66 -12.29 -3.53
C LEU A 185 9.58 -11.43 -2.67
N THR A 186 10.67 -10.95 -3.27
CA THR A 186 11.62 -10.04 -2.63
C THR A 186 11.67 -8.70 -3.37
N ILE A 187 11.74 -7.60 -2.61
CA ILE A 187 11.58 -6.24 -3.13
C ILE A 187 12.84 -5.68 -3.80
N GLY A 188 14.01 -6.26 -3.55
CA GLY A 188 15.30 -5.68 -3.92
C GLY A 188 15.69 -4.53 -2.98
N THR A 189 15.00 -3.38 -3.07
CA THR A 189 15.25 -2.21 -2.23
C THR A 189 13.99 -1.63 -1.60
N ILE A 190 14.04 -1.43 -0.28
CA ILE A 190 12.93 -0.80 0.46
C ILE A 190 12.85 0.70 0.14
N HIS A 191 13.94 1.35 -0.26
CA HIS A 191 13.92 2.76 -0.60
C HIS A 191 13.34 3.00 -2.01
N PRO A 192 12.70 4.15 -2.26
CA PRO A 192 12.27 4.53 -3.61
C PRO A 192 13.45 4.44 -4.59
N SER A 193 13.30 3.59 -5.61
CA SER A 193 14.31 3.37 -6.64
C SER A 193 13.65 2.88 -7.93
N GLY A 194 14.24 3.24 -9.05
CA GLY A 194 13.94 2.71 -10.37
C GLY A 194 14.72 1.43 -10.73
N LEU A 195 15.53 0.90 -9.82
CA LEU A 195 16.32 -0.31 -10.04
C LEU A 195 15.47 -1.57 -9.94
N ALA A 196 15.73 -2.51 -10.84
CA ALA A 196 15.01 -3.78 -10.93
C ALA A 196 15.80 -4.89 -10.23
N TRP A 197 15.82 -4.87 -8.90
CA TRP A 197 16.52 -5.85 -8.07
C TRP A 197 15.59 -6.82 -7.34
N GLY A 198 14.28 -6.69 -7.52
CA GLY A 198 13.33 -7.63 -6.96
C GLY A 198 13.33 -8.96 -7.69
N ARG A 199 12.83 -9.99 -7.02
CA ARG A 199 12.80 -11.36 -7.54
C ARG A 199 11.60 -12.13 -7.02
N PHE A 200 11.02 -12.95 -7.89
CA PHE A 200 10.06 -13.99 -7.52
C PHE A 200 10.73 -15.36 -7.67
N LEU A 201 10.66 -16.21 -6.64
CA LEU A 201 11.35 -17.49 -6.65
C LEU A 201 10.60 -18.58 -5.89
N THR A 202 10.88 -19.83 -6.23
CA THR A 202 10.57 -20.97 -5.35
C THR A 202 11.49 -20.93 -4.12
N PHE A 203 10.92 -20.95 -2.92
CA PHE A 203 11.62 -20.93 -1.65
C PHE A 203 11.45 -22.27 -0.93
N ASP A 204 12.32 -23.22 -1.23
CA ASP A 204 12.36 -24.53 -0.56
C ASP A 204 13.44 -24.57 0.52
N THR A 205 13.01 -24.75 1.75
CA THR A 205 13.84 -24.81 2.96
C THR A 205 14.07 -26.24 3.45
N THR A 206 13.45 -27.23 2.81
CA THR A 206 13.37 -28.60 3.32
C THR A 206 14.62 -29.43 3.05
N GLY A 207 15.56 -28.93 2.25
CA GLY A 207 16.77 -29.67 1.84
C GLY A 207 16.47 -30.96 1.05
N SER A 208 15.22 -31.13 0.63
CA SER A 208 14.73 -32.25 -0.16
C SER A 208 15.31 -32.22 -1.58
N THR A 209 15.06 -33.27 -2.36
CA THR A 209 15.37 -33.24 -3.80
C THR A 209 14.70 -31.99 -4.39
N PRO A 210 15.46 -31.09 -5.06
CA PRO A 210 14.90 -29.84 -5.55
C PRO A 210 13.67 -30.16 -6.41
N PRO A 211 12.60 -29.36 -6.30
CA PRO A 211 11.38 -29.58 -7.06
C PRO A 211 11.71 -29.71 -8.55
N SER A 212 10.92 -30.52 -9.25
CA SER A 212 11.11 -30.79 -10.68
C SER A 212 11.16 -29.50 -11.53
N ARG A 213 10.62 -28.39 -11.02
CA ARG A 213 10.71 -27.06 -11.59
C ARG A 213 10.96 -26.03 -10.50
N LEU A 214 12.06 -25.29 -10.62
CA LEU A 214 12.36 -24.12 -9.79
C LEU A 214 11.91 -22.86 -10.53
N ILE A 215 11.09 -22.04 -9.88
CA ILE A 215 10.71 -20.72 -10.38
C ILE A 215 11.81 -19.73 -10.01
N ASN A 216 12.19 -18.90 -10.97
CA ASN A 216 13.10 -17.77 -10.76
C ASN A 216 12.83 -16.69 -11.80
N ILE A 217 12.18 -15.61 -11.39
CA ILE A 217 11.89 -14.44 -12.20
C ILE A 217 12.66 -13.26 -11.60
N PRO A 218 13.87 -12.97 -12.11
CA PRO A 218 14.69 -11.86 -11.64
C PRO A 218 14.29 -10.54 -12.30
N ASN A 219 14.97 -9.47 -11.90
CA ASN A 219 14.86 -8.14 -12.51
C ASN A 219 13.45 -7.55 -12.43
N LEU A 220 12.75 -7.77 -11.32
CA LEU A 220 11.46 -7.15 -11.07
C LEU A 220 11.67 -5.71 -10.53
N PRO A 221 10.95 -4.70 -11.06
CA PRO A 221 11.10 -3.30 -10.66
C PRO A 221 10.42 -3.03 -9.31
N ARG A 222 11.15 -3.31 -8.23
CA ARG A 222 10.73 -3.12 -6.84
C ARG A 222 9.29 -3.65 -6.60
N PRO A 223 9.07 -4.96 -6.77
CA PRO A 223 7.76 -5.56 -6.63
C PRO A 223 7.35 -5.57 -5.15
N VAL A 224 6.06 -5.44 -4.89
CA VAL A 224 5.52 -5.36 -3.52
C VAL A 224 4.52 -6.46 -3.20
N GLU A 225 3.87 -7.03 -4.22
CA GLU A 225 2.87 -8.07 -4.07
C GLU A 225 2.76 -8.91 -5.34
N PHE A 226 2.30 -10.16 -5.20
CA PHE A 226 1.92 -10.99 -6.33
C PHE A 226 0.58 -11.70 -6.12
N SER A 227 0.00 -12.16 -7.23
CA SER A 227 -1.21 -12.98 -7.23
C SER A 227 -1.11 -14.05 -8.30
N VAL A 228 -1.93 -15.09 -8.21
CA VAL A 228 -1.82 -16.27 -9.08
C VAL A 228 -3.20 -16.73 -9.55
N ALA A 229 -3.36 -16.93 -10.86
CA ALA A 229 -4.55 -17.50 -11.49
C ALA A 229 -4.22 -17.97 -12.92
N ASP A 230 -5.06 -18.82 -13.51
CA ASP A 230 -4.99 -19.13 -14.95
C ASP A 230 -5.58 -17.97 -15.76
N LEU A 231 -4.72 -17.14 -16.37
CA LEU A 231 -5.15 -15.90 -17.04
C LEU A 231 -5.38 -16.08 -18.53
N ASN A 232 -4.87 -17.15 -19.12
CA ASN A 232 -4.95 -17.41 -20.55
C ASN A 232 -5.88 -18.59 -20.91
N GLY A 233 -6.41 -19.32 -19.92
CA GLY A 233 -7.35 -20.43 -20.07
C GLY A 233 -6.68 -21.74 -20.47
N ASP A 234 -5.42 -21.95 -20.09
CA ASP A 234 -4.64 -23.14 -20.44
C ASP A 234 -4.53 -24.20 -19.33
N ASP A 235 -5.33 -24.04 -18.27
CA ASP A 235 -5.35 -24.86 -17.06
C ASP A 235 -4.03 -24.82 -16.25
N ARG A 236 -3.20 -23.79 -16.44
CA ARG A 236 -1.99 -23.56 -15.65
C ARG A 236 -2.06 -22.20 -14.98
N GLU A 237 -1.54 -22.15 -13.76
CA GLU A 237 -1.41 -20.90 -13.02
C GLU A 237 -0.35 -19.98 -13.65
N ASP A 238 -0.72 -18.71 -13.79
CA ASP A 238 0.13 -17.60 -14.17
C ASP A 238 0.39 -16.68 -12.96
N LEU A 239 1.49 -15.94 -13.02
CA LEU A 239 1.88 -15.02 -11.95
C LEU A 239 1.58 -13.58 -12.35
N ILE A 240 0.82 -12.84 -11.54
CA ILE A 240 0.73 -11.36 -11.62
C ILE A 240 1.70 -10.77 -10.62
N VAL A 241 2.49 -9.77 -11.04
CA VAL A 241 3.42 -9.04 -10.17
C VAL A 241 3.06 -7.56 -10.16
N CYS A 242 2.81 -7.03 -8.95
CA CYS A 242 2.66 -5.61 -8.71
C CYS A 242 4.04 -4.95 -8.57
N GLY A 243 4.60 -4.48 -9.68
CA GLY A 243 5.86 -3.74 -9.72
C GLY A 243 5.66 -2.28 -9.33
N PHE A 244 5.81 -1.95 -8.05
CA PHE A 244 5.59 -0.58 -7.57
C PHE A 244 6.60 0.43 -8.14
N GLY A 245 7.84 0.01 -8.42
CA GLY A 245 9.05 0.82 -8.61
C GLY A 245 8.91 2.30 -8.99
N HIS A 246 9.69 3.15 -8.32
CA HIS A 246 9.62 4.62 -8.33
C HIS A 246 9.15 5.24 -9.65
N TYR A 247 9.95 5.22 -10.72
CA TYR A 247 9.47 5.65 -12.04
C TYR A 247 9.36 4.50 -13.04
N THR A 248 9.93 3.34 -12.74
CA THR A 248 10.08 2.19 -13.66
C THR A 248 9.18 1.01 -13.33
N GLY A 249 8.27 1.17 -12.37
CA GLY A 249 7.29 0.16 -12.02
C GLY A 249 6.38 -0.21 -13.20
N LYS A 250 5.72 -1.36 -13.07
CA LYS A 250 4.80 -1.92 -14.06
C LYS A 250 3.88 -2.94 -13.40
N LEU A 251 2.72 -3.15 -14.00
CA LEU A 251 1.88 -4.31 -13.71
C LEU A 251 2.04 -5.30 -14.87
N SER A 252 2.49 -6.51 -14.56
CA SER A 252 2.72 -7.56 -15.55
C SER A 252 2.24 -8.91 -15.02
N TRP A 253 1.88 -9.80 -15.95
CA TRP A 253 1.74 -11.22 -15.66
C TRP A 253 2.76 -12.06 -16.43
N TYR A 254 3.05 -13.26 -15.94
CA TYR A 254 4.04 -14.18 -16.48
C TYR A 254 3.41 -15.55 -16.73
N ASP A 255 3.35 -15.98 -17.99
CA ASP A 255 2.75 -17.27 -18.37
C ASP A 255 3.49 -18.41 -17.68
N ASN A 256 2.75 -19.18 -16.89
CA ASN A 256 3.23 -20.38 -16.26
C ASN A 256 4.55 -20.13 -15.47
N PHE A 257 4.68 -18.98 -14.83
CA PHE A 257 5.86 -18.57 -14.04
C PHE A 257 7.18 -18.50 -14.85
N GLN A 258 7.12 -18.21 -16.15
CA GLN A 258 8.32 -18.08 -16.99
C GLN A 258 8.74 -16.61 -17.17
N SER A 259 10.00 -16.30 -16.85
CA SER A 259 10.50 -14.93 -16.87
C SER A 259 10.59 -14.31 -18.28
N ASP A 260 10.68 -15.14 -19.32
CA ASP A 260 10.69 -14.73 -20.72
C ASP A 260 9.29 -14.67 -21.36
N GLN A 261 8.26 -15.10 -20.64
CA GLN A 261 6.85 -15.02 -21.07
C GLN A 261 6.10 -13.92 -20.31
N GLU A 262 6.68 -12.71 -20.31
CA GLU A 262 6.07 -11.54 -19.67
C GLU A 262 5.02 -10.89 -20.57
N HIS A 263 3.86 -10.59 -19.98
CA HIS A 263 2.78 -9.81 -20.58
C HIS A 263 2.51 -8.58 -19.73
N VAL A 264 2.78 -7.39 -20.27
CA VAL A 264 2.60 -6.12 -19.56
C VAL A 264 1.15 -5.66 -19.66
N LEU A 265 0.51 -5.46 -18.52
CA LEU A 265 -0.83 -4.88 -18.41
C LEU A 265 -0.76 -3.35 -18.35
N SER A 266 0.21 -2.80 -17.62
CA SER A 266 0.44 -1.37 -17.53
C SER A 266 1.92 -1.03 -17.37
N LEU A 267 2.38 -0.02 -18.10
CA LEU A 267 3.74 0.54 -18.01
C LEU A 267 3.86 1.66 -16.95
N LEU A 268 2.79 1.92 -16.19
CA LEU A 268 2.82 2.93 -15.14
C LEU A 268 3.38 2.35 -13.84
N PRO A 269 4.16 3.14 -13.08
CA PRO A 269 4.65 2.73 -11.77
C PRO A 269 3.54 2.79 -10.73
N GLY A 270 3.83 2.24 -9.55
CA GLY A 270 3.04 2.45 -8.34
C GLY A 270 1.96 1.41 -8.08
N THR A 271 1.91 0.30 -8.82
CA THR A 271 0.94 -0.76 -8.50
C THR A 271 1.27 -1.36 -7.13
N LEU A 272 0.30 -1.30 -6.22
CA LEU A 272 0.43 -1.68 -4.82
C LEU A 272 -0.09 -3.09 -4.53
N ASN A 273 -1.28 -3.39 -5.05
CA ASN A 273 -2.02 -4.62 -4.82
C ASN A 273 -2.86 -4.94 -6.06
N ALA A 274 -3.13 -6.22 -6.28
CA ALA A 274 -4.10 -6.68 -7.26
C ALA A 274 -4.96 -7.82 -6.68
N GLN A 275 -6.24 -7.86 -7.06
CA GLN A 275 -7.17 -8.94 -6.75
C GLN A 275 -7.77 -9.50 -8.03
N ILE A 276 -8.08 -10.80 -8.02
CA ILE A 276 -8.51 -11.56 -9.20
C ILE A 276 -9.90 -12.13 -8.92
N GLU A 277 -10.87 -11.72 -9.71
CA GLU A 277 -12.25 -12.22 -9.68
C GLU A 277 -12.85 -12.16 -11.09
N ASP A 278 -13.99 -12.80 -11.31
CA ASP A 278 -14.77 -12.67 -12.55
C ASP A 278 -15.78 -11.52 -12.39
N PHE A 279 -15.31 -10.27 -12.52
CA PHE A 279 -16.11 -9.07 -12.22
C PHE A 279 -17.29 -8.93 -13.19
N ASN A 280 -17.08 -9.25 -14.47
CA ASN A 280 -18.11 -9.16 -15.50
C ASN A 280 -18.95 -10.44 -15.68
N ARG A 281 -18.65 -11.49 -14.91
CA ARG A 281 -19.37 -12.78 -14.90
C ARG A 281 -19.33 -13.52 -16.24
N ASP A 282 -18.24 -13.41 -16.98
CA ASP A 282 -18.05 -14.08 -18.27
C ASP A 282 -17.31 -15.45 -18.17
N GLY A 283 -16.94 -15.85 -16.95
CA GLY A 283 -16.25 -17.08 -16.64
C GLY A 283 -14.73 -17.00 -16.75
N LYS A 284 -14.15 -15.80 -16.93
CA LYS A 284 -12.70 -15.59 -16.97
C LYS A 284 -12.24 -14.74 -15.79
N PRO A 285 -11.02 -14.96 -15.28
CA PRO A 285 -10.47 -14.12 -14.24
C PRO A 285 -10.06 -12.76 -14.80
N ASP A 286 -10.68 -11.71 -14.27
CA ASP A 286 -10.30 -10.32 -14.45
C ASP A 286 -9.33 -9.88 -13.33
N ILE A 287 -8.65 -8.74 -13.50
CA ILE A 287 -7.69 -8.24 -12.50
C ILE A 287 -8.08 -6.83 -12.08
N MET A 288 -8.39 -6.61 -10.81
CA MET A 288 -8.52 -5.27 -10.24
C MET A 288 -7.19 -4.88 -9.60
N ALA A 289 -6.65 -3.71 -9.93
CA ALA A 289 -5.37 -3.25 -9.41
C ALA A 289 -5.44 -1.83 -8.85
N LEU A 290 -4.85 -1.64 -7.67
CA LEU A 290 -4.65 -0.34 -7.05
C LEU A 290 -3.28 0.21 -7.43
N THR A 291 -3.27 1.45 -7.94
CA THR A 291 -2.06 2.20 -8.22
C THR A 291 -1.96 3.38 -7.27
N GLY A 292 -0.86 3.48 -6.53
CA GLY A 292 -0.55 4.54 -5.55
C GLY A 292 0.41 5.62 -6.07
N GLN A 293 0.95 5.49 -7.28
CA GLN A 293 1.90 6.44 -7.85
C GLN A 293 1.58 6.75 -9.33
N ALA A 294 2.06 7.88 -9.83
CA ALA A 294 1.74 8.41 -11.16
C ALA A 294 0.23 8.66 -11.37
N LEU A 295 -0.54 7.65 -11.77
CA LEU A 295 -2.00 7.73 -11.93
C LEU A 295 -2.68 6.99 -10.79
N GLU A 296 -2.85 7.68 -9.68
CA GLU A 296 -3.43 7.13 -8.46
C GLU A 296 -4.93 6.78 -8.66
N GLY A 297 -5.31 5.54 -8.33
CA GLY A 297 -6.66 5.05 -8.60
C GLY A 297 -6.75 3.52 -8.64
N ILE A 298 -7.94 3.04 -8.98
CA ILE A 298 -8.21 1.61 -9.19
C ILE A 298 -8.67 1.40 -10.63
N SER A 299 -8.04 0.46 -11.32
CA SER A 299 -8.45 -0.03 -12.65
C SER A 299 -8.84 -1.49 -12.57
N ILE A 300 -9.80 -1.90 -13.40
CA ILE A 300 -10.07 -3.30 -13.73
C ILE A 300 -9.48 -3.59 -15.11
N PHE A 301 -8.78 -4.70 -15.25
CA PHE A 301 -8.32 -5.26 -16.51
C PHE A 301 -9.23 -6.46 -16.81
N TYR A 302 -10.21 -6.26 -17.70
CA TYR A 302 -11.18 -7.29 -18.09
C TYR A 302 -10.56 -8.27 -19.08
N ASN A 303 -10.60 -9.56 -18.77
CA ASN A 303 -10.02 -10.61 -19.59
C ASN A 303 -10.88 -10.89 -20.82
N GLN A 304 -10.35 -10.55 -22.00
CA GLN A 304 -11.00 -10.80 -23.28
C GLN A 304 -10.74 -12.23 -23.81
N GLY A 305 -9.97 -13.03 -23.07
CA GLY A 305 -9.52 -14.37 -23.43
C GLY A 305 -8.16 -14.38 -24.12
N ASN A 306 -7.50 -15.54 -24.11
CA ASN A 306 -6.15 -15.74 -24.68
C ASN A 306 -5.11 -14.72 -24.17
N GLY A 307 -5.20 -14.37 -22.88
CA GLY A 307 -4.26 -13.44 -22.23
C GLY A 307 -4.36 -11.99 -22.70
N GLN A 308 -5.47 -11.59 -23.34
CA GLN A 308 -5.73 -10.20 -23.73
C GLN A 308 -6.63 -9.53 -22.69
N PHE A 309 -6.32 -8.28 -22.34
CA PHE A 309 -7.03 -7.53 -21.31
C PHE A 309 -7.45 -6.14 -21.80
N GLU A 310 -8.64 -5.70 -21.39
CA GLU A 310 -9.13 -4.34 -21.59
C GLU A 310 -9.14 -3.58 -20.26
N GLU A 311 -8.40 -2.47 -20.17
CA GLU A 311 -8.37 -1.63 -18.97
C GLU A 311 -9.58 -0.69 -18.90
N LYS A 312 -10.28 -0.71 -17.76
CA LYS A 312 -11.27 0.30 -17.35
C LYS A 312 -10.85 0.91 -16.02
N ARG A 313 -10.59 2.22 -16.01
CA ARG A 313 -10.38 2.98 -14.76
C ARG A 313 -11.72 3.17 -14.04
N ILE A 314 -11.86 2.64 -12.83
CA ILE A 314 -13.10 2.72 -12.04
C ILE A 314 -13.06 3.80 -10.96
N LEU A 315 -11.89 4.06 -10.36
CA LEU A 315 -11.67 5.14 -9.40
C LEU A 315 -10.42 5.95 -9.75
N ASN A 316 -10.50 7.27 -9.63
CA ASN A 316 -9.43 8.19 -10.01
C ASN A 316 -9.19 9.26 -8.93
N PHE A 317 -8.01 9.21 -8.32
CA PHE A 317 -7.64 10.05 -7.20
C PHE A 317 -6.70 11.20 -7.61
N HIS A 318 -6.55 12.19 -6.73
CA HIS A 318 -5.58 13.26 -6.93
C HIS A 318 -4.19 12.78 -6.47
N PRO A 319 -3.08 13.31 -6.98
CA PRO A 319 -1.72 12.78 -6.73
C PRO A 319 -1.22 12.88 -5.27
N ALA A 320 -1.95 13.58 -4.40
CA ALA A 320 -1.65 13.68 -2.97
C ALA A 320 -2.54 12.76 -2.10
N PHE A 321 -3.26 11.79 -2.70
CA PHE A 321 -4.35 11.06 -2.00
C PHE A 321 -3.83 10.01 -1.02
N GLY A 322 -2.70 9.36 -1.34
CA GLY A 322 -1.97 8.47 -0.45
C GLY A 322 -2.53 7.05 -0.36
N SER A 323 -3.16 6.54 -1.42
CA SER A 323 -3.60 5.14 -1.55
C SER A 323 -2.51 4.18 -1.09
N SER A 324 -2.88 3.24 -0.21
CA SER A 324 -1.93 2.33 0.44
C SER A 324 -2.30 0.86 0.28
N TYR A 325 -3.59 0.52 0.31
CA TYR A 325 -4.07 -0.85 0.23
C TYR A 325 -5.55 -0.88 -0.15
N PHE A 326 -6.00 -1.95 -0.80
CA PHE A 326 -7.42 -2.27 -0.91
C PHE A 326 -7.67 -3.76 -0.72
N GLU A 327 -8.90 -4.10 -0.33
CA GLU A 327 -9.44 -5.44 -0.49
C GLU A 327 -10.90 -5.41 -0.96
N LEU A 328 -11.39 -6.57 -1.38
CA LEU A 328 -12.75 -6.79 -1.80
C LEU A 328 -13.54 -7.56 -0.74
N ALA A 329 -14.76 -7.10 -0.48
CA ALA A 329 -15.73 -7.80 0.35
C ALA A 329 -17.16 -7.33 0.01
N ASP A 330 -18.17 -8.16 0.24
CA ASP A 330 -19.58 -7.77 0.07
C ASP A 330 -20.11 -7.22 1.40
N PHE A 331 -20.05 -5.90 1.59
CA PHE A 331 -20.43 -5.26 2.85
C PHE A 331 -21.93 -5.06 2.99
N ASN A 332 -22.70 -5.17 1.90
CA ASN A 332 -24.13 -4.89 1.87
C ASN A 332 -24.99 -6.15 1.58
N GLY A 333 -24.36 -7.29 1.27
CA GLY A 333 -25.00 -8.58 1.02
C GLY A 333 -25.71 -8.67 -0.33
N ASP A 334 -25.37 -7.84 -1.31
CA ASP A 334 -26.03 -7.80 -2.62
C ASP A 334 -25.40 -8.77 -3.66
N GLY A 335 -24.30 -9.44 -3.29
CA GLY A 335 -23.59 -10.38 -4.14
C GLY A 335 -22.62 -9.73 -5.13
N HIS A 336 -22.29 -8.46 -4.94
CA HIS A 336 -21.25 -7.75 -5.67
C HIS A 336 -20.12 -7.35 -4.72
N ALA A 337 -18.87 -7.54 -5.17
CA ALA A 337 -17.71 -7.15 -4.38
C ALA A 337 -17.62 -5.62 -4.28
N ASP A 338 -17.61 -5.11 -3.05
CA ASP A 338 -17.33 -3.72 -2.71
C ASP A 338 -15.84 -3.52 -2.41
N ILE A 339 -15.38 -2.28 -2.42
CA ILE A 339 -13.96 -1.95 -2.18
C ILE A 339 -13.79 -1.36 -0.78
N LEU A 340 -12.99 -2.01 0.07
CA LEU A 340 -12.39 -1.40 1.25
C LEU A 340 -11.04 -0.80 0.87
N LEU A 341 -10.88 0.51 1.02
CA LEU A 341 -9.68 1.26 0.62
C LEU A 341 -9.08 1.99 1.82
N THR A 342 -7.77 1.89 1.98
CA THR A 342 -7.02 2.79 2.86
C THR A 342 -6.19 3.79 2.07
N ASN A 343 -6.24 5.04 2.51
CA ASN A 343 -5.38 6.09 1.98
C ASN A 343 -4.76 6.89 3.13
N GLY A 344 -3.45 6.73 3.30
CA GLY A 344 -2.72 7.34 4.41
C GLY A 344 -1.24 7.49 4.17
N ASP A 345 -0.73 7.09 2.99
CA ASP A 345 0.67 7.31 2.65
C ASP A 345 0.99 8.81 2.72
N ASN A 346 2.08 9.10 3.43
CA ASN A 346 2.49 10.46 3.72
C ASN A 346 3.99 10.63 3.57
N TRP A 347 4.72 9.65 3.03
CA TRP A 347 6.18 9.67 2.96
C TRP A 347 6.73 10.37 1.69
N ASP A 348 5.99 11.31 1.13
CA ASP A 348 6.34 12.00 -0.11
C ASP A 348 6.83 13.45 0.15
N TYR A 349 6.68 14.32 -0.86
CA TYR A 349 6.97 15.76 -0.76
C TYR A 349 5.90 16.53 0.05
N SER A 350 4.83 15.87 0.49
CA SER A 350 3.65 16.47 1.12
C SER A 350 3.33 15.90 2.52
N ARG A 351 4.37 15.66 3.32
CA ARG A 351 4.34 15.17 4.72
C ARG A 351 3.58 16.10 5.69
N ILE A 352 2.26 16.07 5.66
CA ILE A 352 1.36 16.81 6.54
C ILE A 352 0.16 15.94 6.92
N ASP A 353 -0.52 16.28 8.02
CA ASP A 353 -1.83 15.70 8.34
C ASP A 353 -2.85 16.15 7.28
N LYS A 354 -3.36 15.20 6.50
CA LYS A 354 -4.27 15.47 5.36
C LYS A 354 -5.72 15.13 5.73
N SER A 355 -6.62 16.10 5.53
CA SER A 355 -8.06 15.98 5.84
C SER A 355 -8.79 14.78 5.22
N PHE A 356 -8.23 14.20 4.15
CA PHE A 356 -8.85 13.13 3.39
C PHE A 356 -8.18 11.76 3.61
N HIS A 357 -7.16 11.65 4.47
CA HIS A 357 -6.59 10.34 4.82
C HIS A 357 -7.56 9.54 5.70
N GLY A 358 -7.67 8.24 5.46
CA GLY A 358 -8.48 7.35 6.28
C GLY A 358 -8.80 6.01 5.63
N VAL A 359 -9.91 5.42 6.09
CA VAL A 359 -10.47 4.15 5.61
C VAL A 359 -11.80 4.44 4.93
N ARG A 360 -12.04 3.84 3.76
CA ARG A 360 -13.21 4.09 2.91
C ARG A 360 -13.83 2.78 2.44
N ILE A 361 -15.15 2.76 2.32
CA ILE A 361 -15.88 1.70 1.61
C ILE A 361 -16.53 2.32 0.37
N TYR A 362 -16.37 1.66 -0.78
CA TYR A 362 -17.07 2.00 -2.01
C TYR A 362 -17.97 0.84 -2.43
N PHE A 363 -19.28 1.09 -2.50
CA PHE A 363 -20.24 0.10 -2.96
C PHE A 363 -20.22 -0.07 -4.47
N ASN A 364 -20.27 -1.30 -4.93
CA ASN A 364 -20.47 -1.65 -6.34
C ASN A 364 -21.97 -1.66 -6.66
N ASP A 365 -22.38 -0.98 -7.74
CA ASP A 365 -23.78 -0.99 -8.20
C ASP A 365 -24.16 -2.21 -9.04
N GLY A 366 -23.27 -3.20 -9.10
CA GLY A 366 -23.38 -4.42 -9.90
C GLY A 366 -23.04 -4.26 -11.38
N ASN A 367 -22.59 -3.07 -11.80
CA ASN A 367 -22.08 -2.79 -13.15
C ASN A 367 -20.65 -2.22 -13.11
N ASP A 368 -19.92 -2.50 -12.03
CA ASP A 368 -18.58 -2.00 -11.73
C ASP A 368 -18.53 -0.47 -11.72
N ASN A 369 -19.60 0.17 -11.22
CA ASN A 369 -19.55 1.58 -10.84
C ASN A 369 -19.53 1.66 -9.30
N PHE A 370 -18.51 2.35 -8.79
CA PHE A 370 -18.22 2.39 -7.37
C PHE A 370 -18.55 3.75 -6.78
N ASN A 371 -19.34 3.78 -5.70
CA ASN A 371 -19.70 5.02 -4.99
C ASN A 371 -19.27 4.93 -3.52
N GLU A 372 -18.65 5.99 -3.01
CA GLU A 372 -18.26 6.05 -1.60
C GLU A 372 -19.48 5.96 -0.69
N ALA A 373 -19.53 4.90 0.11
CA ALA A 373 -20.60 4.61 1.05
C ALA A 373 -20.24 5.00 2.48
N TRP A 374 -18.95 4.90 2.82
CA TRP A 374 -18.46 5.18 4.17
C TRP A 374 -17.02 5.72 4.16
N PHE A 375 -16.72 6.61 5.11
CA PHE A 375 -15.38 7.15 5.34
C PHE A 375 -15.16 7.38 6.83
N PHE A 376 -14.05 6.85 7.35
CA PHE A 376 -13.53 7.21 8.66
C PHE A 376 -12.18 7.92 8.54
N PRO A 377 -12.05 9.15 9.09
CA PRO A 377 -10.80 9.89 9.09
C PRO A 377 -9.75 9.21 9.97
N LEU A 378 -8.64 8.79 9.36
CA LEU A 378 -7.53 8.13 10.06
C LEU A 378 -6.21 8.50 9.37
N HIS A 379 -5.46 9.42 9.98
CA HIS A 379 -4.14 9.77 9.47
C HIS A 379 -3.23 8.54 9.42
N GLY A 380 -2.60 8.31 8.28
CA GLY A 380 -1.60 7.25 8.14
C GLY A 380 -2.16 5.86 7.87
N ALA A 381 -3.49 5.71 7.68
CA ALA A 381 -4.13 4.44 7.33
C ALA A 381 -3.40 3.74 6.17
N SER A 382 -2.82 2.57 6.46
CA SER A 382 -1.91 1.87 5.54
C SER A 382 -2.41 0.50 5.10
N LYS A 383 -3.26 -0.14 5.90
CA LYS A 383 -3.94 -1.39 5.58
C LYS A 383 -5.21 -1.53 6.42
N ALA A 384 -6.25 -2.09 5.84
CA ALA A 384 -7.46 -2.49 6.54
C ALA A 384 -7.89 -3.89 6.05
N ILE A 385 -8.43 -4.70 6.96
CA ILE A 385 -8.94 -6.04 6.71
C ILE A 385 -10.34 -6.16 7.31
N ALA A 386 -11.29 -6.70 6.56
CA ALA A 386 -12.69 -6.85 6.93
C ALA A 386 -13.05 -8.31 7.13
N ARG A 387 -13.47 -8.65 8.34
CA ARG A 387 -13.90 -9.98 8.74
C ARG A 387 -15.02 -9.82 9.76
N ASP A 388 -15.84 -10.84 9.92
CA ASP A 388 -16.78 -10.94 11.04
C ASP A 388 -15.99 -11.37 12.29
N PHE A 389 -15.42 -10.42 13.02
CA PHE A 389 -14.51 -10.72 14.13
C PHE A 389 -15.28 -11.08 15.42
N ASP A 390 -16.48 -10.56 15.60
CA ASP A 390 -17.32 -10.87 16.75
C ASP A 390 -18.41 -11.94 16.49
N ASN A 391 -18.45 -12.48 15.27
CA ASN A 391 -19.34 -13.55 14.82
C ASN A 391 -20.83 -13.16 14.86
N ASP A 392 -21.14 -11.88 14.61
CA ASP A 392 -22.51 -11.36 14.60
C ASP A 392 -23.17 -11.38 13.19
N GLY A 393 -22.38 -11.67 12.17
CA GLY A 393 -22.80 -11.79 10.77
C GLY A 393 -22.59 -10.54 9.92
N ASP A 394 -22.13 -9.43 10.51
CA ASP A 394 -21.73 -8.23 9.79
C ASP A 394 -20.19 -8.16 9.67
N LEU A 395 -19.68 -7.61 8.57
CA LEU A 395 -18.24 -7.44 8.40
C LEU A 395 -17.74 -6.24 9.22
N ASP A 396 -16.90 -6.51 10.22
CA ASP A 396 -16.10 -5.53 10.94
C ASP A 396 -14.87 -5.10 10.14
N ILE A 397 -14.12 -4.12 10.64
CA ILE A 397 -12.83 -3.70 10.05
C ILE A 397 -11.74 -3.59 11.11
N ALA A 398 -10.61 -4.25 10.88
CA ALA A 398 -9.35 -3.97 11.55
C ALA A 398 -8.45 -3.12 10.65
N ALA A 399 -7.92 -2.00 11.14
CA ALA A 399 -7.08 -1.10 10.37
C ALA A 399 -5.80 -0.72 11.12
N ILE A 400 -4.70 -0.58 10.38
CA ILE A 400 -3.43 -0.05 10.88
C ILE A 400 -3.10 1.29 10.24
N ALA A 401 -2.40 2.13 11.00
CA ALA A 401 -1.90 3.41 10.56
C ALA A 401 -0.37 3.50 10.74
N PHE A 402 0.37 3.38 9.64
CA PHE A 402 1.83 3.44 9.65
C PHE A 402 2.38 4.86 9.78
N TYR A 403 1.66 5.86 9.25
CA TYR A 403 2.02 7.29 9.31
C TYR A 403 1.07 8.08 10.22
N SER A 404 0.76 7.53 11.39
CA SER A 404 -0.16 8.16 12.35
C SER A 404 0.33 9.55 12.80
N SER A 405 -0.63 10.44 13.08
CA SER A 405 -0.33 11.79 13.58
C SER A 405 0.35 11.68 14.95
N GLU A 406 1.39 12.47 15.18
CA GLU A 406 2.08 12.55 16.49
C GLU A 406 1.13 12.93 17.63
N ASN A 407 -0.03 13.54 17.30
CA ASN A 407 -1.04 13.96 18.27
C ASN A 407 -1.97 12.82 18.70
N GLU A 408 -2.03 11.72 17.95
CA GLU A 408 -2.96 10.61 18.19
C GLU A 408 -2.26 9.23 18.04
N PRO A 409 -1.17 8.97 18.79
CA PRO A 409 -0.38 7.74 18.62
C PRO A 409 -1.18 6.46 18.92
N GLY A 410 -2.24 6.55 19.73
CA GLY A 410 -3.16 5.44 19.98
C GLY A 410 -3.94 4.96 18.75
N ASN A 411 -3.97 5.73 17.66
CA ASN A 411 -4.66 5.36 16.44
C ASN A 411 -3.79 4.52 15.48
N GLY A 412 -2.61 4.04 15.93
CA GLY A 412 -1.77 3.13 15.16
C GLY A 412 -2.48 1.83 14.76
N PHE A 413 -3.43 1.38 15.59
CA PHE A 413 -4.40 0.35 15.26
C PHE A 413 -5.80 0.82 15.66
N MET A 414 -6.77 0.49 14.81
CA MET A 414 -8.19 0.78 14.99
C MET A 414 -8.99 -0.48 14.67
N TYR A 415 -9.97 -0.81 15.51
CA TYR A 415 -10.99 -1.81 15.21
C TYR A 415 -12.33 -1.10 15.08
N PHE A 416 -13.11 -1.46 14.08
CA PHE A 416 -14.42 -0.89 13.80
C PHE A 416 -15.43 -2.03 13.85
N SER A 417 -16.18 -2.13 14.95
CA SER A 417 -17.28 -3.08 15.07
C SER A 417 -18.47 -2.56 14.28
N ASN A 418 -19.01 -3.36 13.36
CA ASN A 418 -20.11 -2.98 12.50
C ASN A 418 -21.43 -3.40 13.14
N GLU A 419 -22.21 -2.44 13.61
CA GLU A 419 -23.50 -2.73 14.27
C GLU A 419 -24.64 -2.91 13.26
N GLY A 420 -24.29 -3.35 12.05
CA GLY A 420 -25.14 -3.46 10.87
C GLY A 420 -25.25 -2.19 10.04
N SER A 421 -25.47 -2.37 8.73
CA SER A 421 -25.69 -1.28 7.76
C SER A 421 -24.58 -0.20 7.75
N LEU A 422 -23.33 -0.61 7.97
CA LEU A 422 -22.14 0.25 8.09
C LEU A 422 -22.16 1.22 9.30
N ASP A 423 -22.92 0.92 10.36
CA ASP A 423 -22.86 1.67 11.62
C ASP A 423 -21.65 1.24 12.46
N PHE A 424 -20.47 1.72 12.05
CA PHE A 424 -19.20 1.34 12.68
C PHE A 424 -18.94 2.08 13.99
N LYS A 425 -18.72 1.33 15.08
CA LYS A 425 -18.18 1.84 16.34
C LYS A 425 -16.65 1.72 16.38
N PRO A 426 -15.90 2.82 16.52
CA PRO A 426 -14.45 2.79 16.53
C PRO A 426 -13.88 2.46 17.92
N HIS A 427 -12.99 1.48 17.97
CA HIS A 427 -12.26 0.99 19.12
C HIS A 427 -10.74 1.06 18.90
N SER A 428 -10.01 1.19 20.00
CA SER A 428 -8.55 1.22 20.09
C SER A 428 -8.13 0.81 21.51
N PHE A 429 -6.83 0.75 21.79
CA PHE A 429 -6.29 0.41 23.10
C PHE A 429 -4.90 1.03 23.31
N PRO A 430 -4.41 1.19 24.56
CA PRO A 430 -3.14 1.87 24.83
C PRO A 430 -1.92 1.29 24.10
N SER A 431 -1.83 -0.04 24.00
CA SER A 431 -0.69 -0.71 23.35
C SER A 431 -0.64 -0.50 21.81
N ALA A 432 -1.72 -0.01 21.18
CA ALA A 432 -1.71 0.35 19.77
C ALA A 432 -0.70 1.47 19.47
N ALA A 433 -0.34 2.28 20.47
CA ALA A 433 0.68 3.32 20.37
C ALA A 433 2.14 2.83 20.47
N THR A 434 2.35 1.53 20.75
CA THR A 434 3.70 1.01 21.06
C THR A 434 4.50 0.60 19.82
N GLY A 435 3.90 0.63 18.63
CA GLY A 435 4.56 0.27 17.38
C GLY A 435 4.14 1.15 16.22
N LYS A 436 4.98 1.19 15.20
CA LYS A 436 4.62 1.70 13.87
C LYS A 436 4.20 0.51 13.01
N TRP A 437 2.92 0.19 13.02
CA TRP A 437 2.41 -1.02 12.37
C TRP A 437 2.39 -0.84 10.86
N LEU A 438 3.16 -1.66 10.14
CA LEU A 438 3.25 -1.66 8.69
C LEU A 438 2.53 -2.88 8.09
N CYS A 439 2.66 -4.03 8.75
CA CYS A 439 2.07 -5.28 8.31
C CYS A 439 0.92 -5.69 9.25
N MET A 440 -0.06 -6.38 8.68
CA MET A 440 -1.15 -7.01 9.41
C MET A 440 -1.52 -8.32 8.70
N GLU A 441 -1.58 -9.40 9.46
CA GLU A 441 -2.05 -10.72 9.05
C GLU A 441 -3.19 -11.16 9.95
N VAL A 442 -4.19 -11.82 9.35
CA VAL A 442 -5.42 -12.26 10.03
C VAL A 442 -5.65 -13.72 9.70
N ALA A 443 -5.75 -14.53 10.75
CA ALA A 443 -5.96 -15.98 10.66
C ALA A 443 -6.34 -16.52 12.03
N ASP A 444 -7.00 -17.67 12.06
CA ASP A 444 -7.14 -18.49 13.27
C ASP A 444 -5.77 -19.11 13.66
N PHE A 445 -4.99 -18.41 14.50
CA PHE A 445 -3.64 -18.88 14.89
C PHE A 445 -3.71 -19.91 16.00
N ASP A 446 -4.65 -19.82 16.94
CA ASP A 446 -4.72 -20.75 18.07
C ASP A 446 -5.66 -21.96 17.85
N HIS A 447 -6.32 -22.01 16.69
CA HIS A 447 -7.21 -23.08 16.24
C HIS A 447 -8.47 -23.23 17.08
N ASP A 448 -8.98 -22.14 17.63
CA ASP A 448 -10.27 -22.15 18.32
C ASP A 448 -11.44 -21.94 17.35
N GLY A 449 -11.25 -21.21 16.25
CA GLY A 449 -12.25 -21.05 15.20
C GLY A 449 -12.67 -19.61 14.95
N ASP A 450 -12.15 -18.65 15.74
CA ASP A 450 -12.23 -17.24 15.43
C ASP A 450 -10.93 -16.69 14.82
N GLU A 451 -11.04 -15.58 14.06
CA GLU A 451 -9.87 -15.00 13.40
C GLU A 451 -9.15 -14.03 14.36
N ASP A 452 -7.88 -14.30 14.59
CA ASP A 452 -6.95 -13.47 15.35
C ASP A 452 -6.24 -12.46 14.44
N ILE A 453 -5.57 -11.46 15.03
CA ILE A 453 -4.81 -10.45 14.30
C ILE A 453 -3.37 -10.38 14.78
N VAL A 454 -2.41 -10.33 13.86
CA VAL A 454 -0.99 -10.08 14.17
C VAL A 454 -0.50 -8.86 13.42
N LEU A 455 0.03 -7.88 14.15
CA LEU A 455 0.60 -6.65 13.60
C LEU A 455 2.13 -6.75 13.55
N GLY A 456 2.74 -6.25 12.49
CA GLY A 456 4.20 -6.17 12.33
C GLY A 456 4.70 -4.74 12.37
N ALA A 457 5.62 -4.44 13.28
CA ALA A 457 6.17 -3.10 13.44
C ALA A 457 7.36 -2.84 12.50
N TYR A 458 7.44 -1.62 11.97
CA TYR A 458 8.55 -1.17 11.14
C TYR A 458 9.03 0.22 11.57
N ILE A 459 10.31 0.35 11.89
CA ILE A 459 10.97 1.61 12.22
C ILE A 459 12.18 1.77 11.27
N HIS A 460 12.19 2.84 10.47
CA HIS A 460 13.18 3.02 9.41
C HIS A 460 14.60 3.14 9.94
N ASN A 461 14.79 3.88 11.04
CA ASN A 461 16.12 4.15 11.57
C ASN A 461 16.08 4.59 13.05
N LEU A 462 17.26 4.71 13.64
CA LEU A 462 17.45 5.17 15.01
C LEU A 462 16.93 6.59 15.26
N ALA A 463 16.94 7.48 14.26
CA ALA A 463 16.44 8.85 14.44
C ALA A 463 14.92 8.86 14.65
N GLU A 464 14.19 8.04 13.90
CA GLU A 464 12.77 7.80 14.09
C GLU A 464 12.50 7.13 15.44
N LEU A 465 13.26 6.08 15.80
CA LEU A 465 13.18 5.45 17.13
C LEU A 465 13.36 6.48 18.27
N ASN A 466 14.28 7.42 18.11
CA ASN A 466 14.52 8.50 19.08
C ASN A 466 13.37 9.50 19.22
N GLN A 467 12.48 9.60 18.23
CA GLN A 467 11.25 10.38 18.38
C GLN A 467 10.29 9.69 19.36
N PHE A 468 10.20 8.35 19.31
CA PHE A 468 9.35 7.57 20.22
C PHE A 468 9.90 7.51 21.65
N PHE A 469 11.23 7.54 21.87
CA PHE A 469 11.77 7.66 23.23
C PHE A 469 11.27 8.92 23.97
N ARG A 470 10.92 9.99 23.25
CA ARG A 470 10.33 11.20 23.85
C ARG A 470 8.90 10.99 24.34
N GLN A 471 8.22 9.93 23.91
CA GLN A 471 6.87 9.54 24.34
C GLN A 471 6.89 8.58 25.55
N GLN A 472 8.04 8.38 26.21
CA GLN A 472 8.24 7.50 27.38
C GLN A 472 8.11 5.98 27.13
N THR A 473 7.99 5.53 25.87
CA THR A 473 8.03 4.12 25.50
C THR A 473 9.47 3.61 25.44
N THR A 474 9.80 2.55 26.19
CA THR A 474 11.17 2.02 26.33
C THR A 474 11.39 0.67 25.66
N GLN A 475 10.32 0.00 25.22
CA GLN A 475 10.36 -1.27 24.49
C GLN A 475 9.38 -1.22 23.31
N TYR A 476 9.85 -1.63 22.13
CA TYR A 476 9.06 -1.65 20.90
C TYR A 476 8.89 -3.09 20.45
N PRO A 477 7.65 -3.63 20.48
CA PRO A 477 7.41 -4.98 20.00
C PRO A 477 7.71 -5.09 18.51
N HIS A 478 8.20 -6.25 18.10
CA HIS A 478 8.31 -6.61 16.68
C HIS A 478 6.94 -7.02 16.14
N LEU A 479 6.18 -7.73 16.97
CA LEU A 479 4.82 -8.15 16.66
C LEU A 479 3.87 -7.79 17.81
N LEU A 480 2.63 -7.48 17.47
CA LEU A 480 1.54 -7.40 18.44
C LEU A 480 0.47 -8.40 18.05
N VAL A 481 0.23 -9.38 18.91
CA VAL A 481 -0.81 -10.40 18.71
C VAL A 481 -2.08 -9.94 19.43
N LEU A 482 -3.20 -9.99 18.72
CA LEU A 482 -4.54 -9.75 19.20
C LEU A 482 -5.29 -11.08 19.05
N THR A 483 -5.31 -11.88 20.11
CA THR A 483 -6.01 -13.16 20.13
C THR A 483 -7.50 -12.92 20.36
N ASN A 484 -8.35 -13.32 19.43
CA ASN A 484 -9.78 -13.15 19.55
C ASN A 484 -10.34 -14.05 20.66
N ARG A 485 -11.48 -13.66 21.21
CA ARG A 485 -12.09 -14.26 22.40
C ARG A 485 -13.58 -14.48 22.23
N SER A 486 -14.09 -14.34 21.01
CA SER A 486 -15.51 -14.48 20.69
C SER A 486 -16.02 -15.88 21.09
N GLU A 487 -15.17 -16.91 20.99
CA GLU A 487 -15.49 -18.29 21.39
C GLU A 487 -15.70 -18.52 22.91
N LYS A 488 -15.42 -17.53 23.78
CA LYS A 488 -15.59 -17.70 25.24
C LYS A 488 -17.00 -17.42 25.77
N ILE A 489 -17.97 -17.09 24.92
CA ILE A 489 -19.36 -16.87 25.33
C ILE A 489 -20.28 -17.90 24.68
N SER A 490 -20.05 -19.19 24.95
CA SER A 490 -21.12 -20.18 24.85
C SER A 490 -21.93 -20.17 26.18
N PRO A 491 -23.18 -19.67 26.21
CA PRO A 491 -24.02 -19.82 27.38
C PRO A 491 -24.43 -21.30 27.52
N HIS A 492 -24.15 -21.86 28.69
CA HIS A 492 -24.56 -23.19 29.13
C HIS A 492 -26.07 -23.46 29.01
#